data_AF-A0A1X7TL06-F1
#
_entry.id   AF-A0A1X7TL06-F1
#
_cell.length_a   1.000
_cell.length_b   1.000
_cell.length_c   1.000
_cell.angle_alpha   90.00
_cell.angle_beta   90.00
_cell.angle_gamma   90.00
#
_symmetry.space_group_name_H-M   'P 1'
#
loop_
_entity.id
_entity.type
_entity.pdbx_description
1 polymer ?
#
loop_
_entity_poly.entity_id
_entity_poly.type
_entity_poly.pdbx_seq_one_letter_code
_entity_poly.pdbx_strand_id
1 'polypeptide(L)'
;MDLYVPLVEKRSSWGVESLTDSEREDRICKKLFLFVYSIRNCTYKNLRRHFLQIGIKPRVHGNTGRISCHAVSVEGIKDVVAFLENYAEDYAILLPGRIP
;
A
#
# COMPACT_ATOMS: atom_id res chain seq x y z
N MET A 1 8.75 26.80 -14.85
CA MET A 1 9.49 26.23 -13.70
C MET A 1 9.40 24.72 -13.81
N ASP A 2 10.26 24.19 -14.68
CA ASP A 2 10.29 22.80 -15.07
C ASP A 2 10.92 21.99 -13.94
N LEU A 3 10.25 20.91 -13.54
CA LEU A 3 10.68 20.07 -12.44
C LEU A 3 11.67 19.03 -12.96
N TYR A 4 12.94 19.36 -12.80
CA TYR A 4 14.07 18.45 -12.86
C TYR A 4 13.89 17.34 -11.81
N VAL A 5 13.90 16.09 -12.26
CA VAL A 5 14.04 14.91 -11.41
C VAL A 5 15.38 14.28 -11.81
N PRO A 6 16.47 14.52 -11.06
CA PRO A 6 17.74 13.89 -11.36
C PRO A 6 17.64 12.40 -11.05
N LEU A 7 17.66 11.59 -12.11
CA LEU A 7 18.00 10.18 -12.01
C LEU A 7 19.49 10.09 -11.66
N VAL A 8 19.74 9.71 -10.39
CA VAL A 8 20.92 9.02 -9.84
C VAL A 8 22.23 9.20 -10.61
N GLU A 9 23.13 9.97 -10.00
CA GLU A 9 24.56 10.02 -10.33
C GLU A 9 25.19 8.63 -10.23
N LYS A 10 25.43 7.98 -11.38
CA LYS A 10 26.24 6.76 -11.44
C LYS A 10 27.70 7.14 -11.68
N ARG A 11 28.51 7.06 -10.62
CA ARG A 11 29.96 7.04 -10.74
C ARG A 11 30.38 5.63 -11.12
N SER A 12 30.93 5.44 -12.32
CA SER A 12 31.63 4.21 -12.70
C SER A 12 32.96 4.55 -13.39
N SER A 13 33.97 3.75 -13.06
CA SER A 13 35.40 4.06 -13.15
C SER A 13 36.07 3.68 -14.48
N TRP A 14 35.30 3.40 -15.54
CA TRP A 14 35.87 2.88 -16.78
C TRP A 14 35.12 3.43 -17.99
N GLY A 15 35.86 4.15 -18.86
CA GLY A 15 35.65 4.21 -20.30
C GLY A 15 34.36 4.84 -20.84
N VAL A 16 34.50 5.87 -21.66
CA VAL A 16 33.42 6.46 -22.47
C VAL A 16 33.02 5.45 -23.54
N GLU A 17 31.93 4.72 -23.32
CA GLU A 17 31.27 3.95 -24.37
C GLU A 17 30.02 4.70 -24.79
N SER A 18 30.10 5.29 -25.98
CA SER A 18 29.06 6.11 -26.58
C SER A 18 27.87 5.23 -27.00
N LEU A 19 26.89 5.10 -26.11
CA LEU A 19 25.55 4.65 -26.49
C LEU A 19 24.84 5.81 -27.17
N THR A 20 24.86 5.78 -28.50
CA THR A 20 23.95 6.58 -29.32
C THR A 20 22.56 5.97 -29.21
N ASP A 21 21.77 6.45 -28.25
CA ASP A 21 20.32 6.36 -28.37
C ASP A 21 19.79 7.80 -28.34
N SER A 22 19.05 8.13 -29.37
CA SER A 22 18.45 9.44 -29.62
C SER A 22 17.26 9.67 -28.67
N GLU A 23 17.47 9.53 -27.35
CA GLU A 23 16.46 9.74 -26.34
C GLU A 23 16.28 11.24 -26.13
N ARG A 24 15.52 11.84 -27.04
CA ARG A 24 14.83 13.09 -26.75
C ARG A 24 14.04 12.83 -25.47
N GLU A 25 14.49 13.35 -24.33
CA GLU A 25 13.72 13.35 -23.09
C GLU A 25 12.45 14.16 -23.35
N ASP A 26 11.44 13.51 -23.93
CA ASP A 26 10.20 14.15 -24.31
C ASP A 26 9.49 14.53 -23.02
N ARG A 27 9.57 15.82 -22.70
CA ARG A 27 8.95 16.39 -21.51
C ARG A 27 7.44 16.21 -21.60
N ILE A 28 6.93 15.22 -20.89
CA ILE A 28 5.49 14.98 -20.80
C ILE A 28 4.85 16.12 -20.01
N CYS A 29 3.91 16.84 -20.64
CA CYS A 29 3.18 17.87 -19.93
C CYS A 29 2.30 17.24 -18.85
N LYS A 30 2.14 17.94 -17.71
CA LYS A 30 1.36 17.43 -16.57
C LYS A 30 -0.05 16.99 -16.97
N LYS A 31 -0.72 17.71 -17.87
CA LYS A 31 -2.09 17.37 -18.32
C LYS A 31 -2.13 16.00 -18.99
N LEU A 32 -1.20 15.74 -19.92
CA LEU A 32 -1.11 14.46 -20.62
C LEU A 32 -0.76 13.32 -19.66
N PHE A 33 0.19 13.55 -18.75
CA PHE A 33 0.53 12.57 -17.71
C PHE A 33 -0.69 12.18 -16.86
N LEU A 34 -1.45 13.17 -16.36
CA LEU A 34 -2.64 12.88 -15.56
C LEU A 34 -3.74 12.19 -16.37
N PHE A 35 -3.86 12.50 -17.65
CA PHE A 35 -4.82 11.87 -18.56
C PHE A 35 -4.47 10.40 -18.83
N VAL A 36 -3.25 10.12 -19.29
CA VAL A 36 -2.78 8.76 -19.62
C VAL A 36 -2.89 7.82 -18.42
N TYR A 37 -2.45 8.28 -17.25
CA TYR A 37 -2.49 7.47 -16.03
C TYR A 37 -3.81 7.60 -15.25
N SER A 38 -4.79 8.38 -15.73
CA SER A 38 -6.06 8.65 -15.06
C SER A 38 -5.89 9.06 -13.58
N ILE A 39 -4.88 9.90 -13.30
CA ILE A 39 -4.53 10.33 -11.94
C ILE A 39 -5.19 11.67 -11.62
N ARG A 40 -5.91 11.72 -10.50
CA ARG A 40 -6.43 12.99 -9.96
C ARG A 40 -5.28 13.92 -9.53
N ASN A 41 -5.45 15.23 -9.74
CA ASN A 41 -4.44 16.24 -9.38
C ASN A 41 -4.03 16.20 -7.89
N CYS A 42 -4.96 15.88 -6.97
CA CYS A 42 -4.64 15.69 -5.55
C CYS A 42 -3.69 14.51 -5.32
N THR A 43 -3.93 13.39 -6.01
CA THR A 43 -3.08 12.19 -5.95
C THR A 43 -1.69 12.49 -6.50
N TYR A 44 -1.59 13.19 -7.63
CA TYR A 44 -0.31 13.63 -8.19
C TYR A 44 0.48 14.53 -7.23
N LYS A 45 -0.15 15.52 -6.59
CA LYS A 45 0.51 16.37 -5.60
C LYS A 45 1.08 15.55 -4.44
N ASN A 46 0.34 14.55 -3.97
CA ASN A 46 0.78 13.66 -2.91
C ASN A 46 1.92 12.73 -3.34
N LEU A 47 1.84 12.16 -4.55
CA LEU A 47 2.90 11.33 -5.14
C LEU A 47 4.19 12.11 -5.33
N ARG A 48 4.11 13.32 -5.91
CA ARG A 48 5.27 14.21 -6.07
C ARG A 48 5.89 14.57 -4.73
N ARG A 49 5.08 14.90 -3.71
CA ARG A 49 5.59 15.20 -2.36
C ARG A 49 6.33 14.01 -1.77
N HIS A 50 5.74 12.82 -1.85
CA HIS A 50 6.36 11.58 -1.38
C HIS A 50 7.68 11.29 -2.10
N PHE A 51 7.69 11.41 -3.43
CA PHE A 51 8.88 11.22 -4.23
C PHE A 51 10.00 12.19 -3.85
N LEU A 52 9.69 13.48 -3.66
CA LEU A 52 10.69 14.48 -3.26
C LEU A 52 11.23 14.28 -1.83
N GLN A 53 10.43 13.72 -0.92
CA GLN A 53 10.83 13.51 0.48
C GLN A 53 11.50 12.17 0.74
N ILE A 54 11.06 11.10 0.05
CA ILE A 54 11.39 9.70 0.36
C ILE A 54 12.05 8.98 -0.82
N GLY A 55 11.87 9.50 -2.05
CA GLY A 55 12.34 8.88 -3.28
C GLY A 55 11.37 7.85 -3.86
N ILE A 56 11.90 6.93 -4.68
CA ILE A 56 11.16 5.83 -5.29
C ILE A 56 11.00 4.72 -4.26
N LYS A 57 9.99 4.86 -3.39
CA LYS A 57 9.57 3.81 -2.47
C LYS A 57 8.05 3.61 -2.55
N PRO A 58 7.55 2.39 -2.35
CA PRO A 58 6.13 2.17 -2.17
C PRO A 58 5.61 3.00 -0.99
N ARG A 59 4.43 3.60 -1.15
CA ARG A 59 3.77 4.29 -0.03
C ARG A 59 3.21 3.23 0.92
N VAL A 60 3.60 3.30 2.18
CA VAL A 60 3.06 2.47 3.25
C VAL A 60 2.02 3.29 4.01
N HIS A 61 0.83 2.70 4.26
CA HIS A 61 -0.20 3.37 5.04
C HIS A 61 0.26 3.51 6.50
N GLY A 62 -0.06 4.63 7.17
CA GLY A 62 0.39 4.87 8.55
C GLY A 62 -0.14 3.86 9.58
N ASN A 63 -1.24 3.16 9.25
CA ASN A 63 -1.79 2.09 10.09
C ASN A 63 -1.27 0.70 9.71
N THR A 64 -0.37 0.58 8.72
CA THR A 64 0.23 -0.71 8.38
C THR A 64 1.01 -1.22 9.58
N GLY A 65 0.65 -2.41 10.08
CA GLY A 65 1.28 -3.00 11.26
C GLY A 65 0.85 -2.40 12.60
N ARG A 66 -0.09 -1.44 12.62
CA ARG A 66 -0.69 -0.95 13.88
C ARG A 66 -1.89 -1.81 14.26
N ILE A 67 -1.90 -2.25 15.51
CA ILE A 67 -3.06 -2.88 16.14
C ILE A 67 -4.07 -1.79 16.51
N SER A 68 -5.36 -2.03 16.25
CA SER A 68 -6.44 -1.13 16.66
C SER A 68 -6.45 -0.96 18.18
N CYS A 69 -6.76 0.23 18.69
CA CYS A 69 -6.94 0.47 20.13
C CYS A 69 -8.08 -0.36 20.74
N HIS A 70 -8.97 -0.89 19.91
CA HIS A 70 -10.08 -1.76 20.32
C HIS A 70 -9.90 -3.21 19.82
N ALA A 71 -8.67 -3.60 19.47
CA ALA A 71 -8.41 -5.01 19.16
C ALA A 71 -8.61 -5.86 20.41
N VAL A 72 -9.46 -6.87 20.30
CA VAL A 72 -9.63 -7.89 21.35
C VAL A 72 -8.38 -8.76 21.38
N SER A 73 -7.91 -9.11 22.58
CA SER A 73 -6.77 -10.01 22.73
C SER A 73 -7.11 -11.41 22.22
N VAL A 74 -6.10 -12.16 21.82
CA VAL A 74 -6.28 -13.56 21.43
C VAL A 74 -6.92 -14.37 22.56
N GLU A 75 -6.58 -14.06 23.81
CA GLU A 75 -7.17 -14.72 24.97
C GLU A 75 -8.65 -14.37 25.13
N GLY A 76 -9.02 -13.08 25.00
CA GLY A 76 -10.43 -12.69 25.05
C GLY A 76 -11.25 -13.31 23.93
N ILE A 77 -10.66 -13.56 22.76
CA ILE A 77 -11.32 -14.31 21.69
C ILE A 77 -11.56 -15.77 22.12
N LYS A 78 -10.58 -16.44 22.74
CA LYS A 78 -10.74 -17.82 23.24
C LYS A 78 -11.80 -17.90 24.33
N ASP A 79 -11.83 -16.94 25.26
CA ASP A 79 -12.81 -16.90 26.34
C ASP A 79 -14.23 -16.80 25.77
N VAL A 80 -14.43 -15.95 24.76
CA VAL A 80 -15.73 -15.82 24.07
C VAL A 80 -16.09 -17.10 23.33
N VAL A 81 -15.14 -17.75 22.65
CA VAL A 81 -15.38 -19.04 21.97
C VAL A 81 -15.79 -20.12 22.97
N ALA A 82 -15.04 -20.28 24.06
CA ALA A 82 -15.34 -21.26 25.10
C ALA A 82 -16.71 -20.98 25.75
N PHE A 83 -17.05 -19.71 25.98
CA PHE A 83 -18.38 -19.34 26.47
C PHE A 83 -19.48 -19.77 25.51
N LEU A 84 -19.33 -19.52 24.21
CA LEU A 84 -20.32 -19.90 23.20
C LEU A 84 -20.47 -21.42 23.07
N GLU A 85 -19.37 -22.17 23.13
CA GLU A 85 -19.37 -23.63 23.10
C GLU A 85 -20.09 -24.21 24.32
N ASN A 86 -19.72 -23.78 25.53
CA ASN A 86 -20.38 -24.22 26.77
C ASN A 86 -21.87 -23.86 26.78
N TYR A 87 -22.21 -22.64 26.36
CA TYR A 87 -23.60 -22.21 26.27
C TYR A 87 -24.39 -23.04 25.27
N ALA A 88 -23.79 -23.39 24.14
CA ALA A 88 -24.41 -24.29 23.18
C ALA A 88 -24.57 -25.71 23.75
N GLU A 89 -23.61 -26.25 24.49
CA GLU A 89 -23.77 -27.58 25.11
C GLU A 89 -24.88 -27.61 26.16
N ASP A 90 -24.91 -26.62 27.06
CA ASP A 90 -25.87 -26.55 28.17
C ASP A 90 -27.30 -26.21 27.70
N TYR A 91 -27.41 -25.38 26.66
CA TYR A 91 -28.67 -24.78 26.23
C TYR A 91 -29.02 -25.04 24.76
N ALA A 92 -28.28 -25.87 24.03
CA ALA A 92 -28.74 -26.31 22.71
C ALA A 92 -30.06 -27.06 22.89
N ILE A 93 -31.13 -26.35 22.57
CA ILE A 93 -32.41 -26.95 22.25
C ILE A 93 -32.12 -27.90 21.09
N LEU A 94 -32.17 -29.22 21.36
CA LEU A 94 -32.26 -30.21 20.31
C LEU A 94 -33.41 -29.76 19.43
N LEU A 95 -33.10 -29.25 18.24
CA LEU A 95 -34.14 -28.90 17.28
C LEU A 95 -34.91 -30.20 17.03
N PRO A 96 -36.20 -30.26 17.38
CA PRO A 96 -36.97 -31.48 17.16
C PRO A 96 -36.91 -31.79 15.66
N GLY A 97 -36.24 -32.89 15.30
CA GLY A 97 -36.00 -33.28 13.91
C GLY A 97 -34.54 -33.55 13.51
N ARG A 98 -33.54 -33.31 14.38
CA ARG A 98 -32.20 -33.90 14.19
C ARG A 98 -32.05 -35.17 15.03
N ILE A 99 -32.22 -36.31 14.37
CA ILE A 99 -31.90 -37.66 14.87
C ILE A 99 -30.52 -38.03 14.28
N PRO A 100 -29.62 -38.72 15.01
CA PRO A 100 -28.36 -39.24 14.46
C PRO A 100 -28.57 -40.25 13.32
#